data_AF-A0A5S3V3V0-F1
#
_entry.id   AF-A0A5S3V3V0-F1
#
_cell.length_a   1.000
_cell.length_b   1.000
_cell.length_c   1.000
_cell.angle_alpha   90.00
_cell.angle_beta   90.00
_cell.angle_gamma   90.00
#
_symmetry.space_group_name_H-M   'P 1'
#
loop_
_entity.id
_entity.type
_entity.pdbx_description
1 polymer ?
#
loop_
_entity_poly.entity_id
_entity_poly.type
_entity_poly.pdbx_seq_one_letter_code
_entity_poly.pdbx_strand_id
1 'polypeptide(L)' 'MQYWKGPSESHLGEGIVWTEFADEGHALRQVEEYNGRWFSSRNDSDDECWLYGGNVKDLDMSDSKKISKEEFEVVWQKSA' A
#
# COMPACT_ATOMS: atom_id res chain seq x y z
N MET A 1 -2.97 2.82 14.60
CA MET A 1 -2.61 2.50 13.20
C MET A 1 -3.82 2.67 12.30
N GLN A 2 -3.59 3.03 11.04
CA GLN A 2 -4.63 3.17 10.02
C GLN A 2 -4.28 2.32 8.80
N TYR A 3 -5.27 1.65 8.20
CA TYR A 3 -5.08 0.78 7.05
C TYR A 3 -5.97 1.25 5.92
N TRP A 4 -5.39 1.41 4.74
CA TRP A 4 -6.09 1.92 3.57
C TRP A 4 -5.76 1.08 2.36
N LYS A 5 -6.70 1.03 1.42
CA LYS A 5 -6.47 0.57 0.06
C LYS A 5 -7.02 1.57 -0.95
N GLY A 6 -6.37 1.69 -2.09
CA GLY A 6 -6.80 2.60 -3.15
C GLY A 6 -6.32 2.14 -4.51
N PRO A 7 -6.87 2.71 -5.59
CA PRO A 7 -6.32 2.54 -6.92
C PRO A 7 -4.88 3.08 -6.96
N SER A 8 -4.03 2.42 -7.76
CA SER A 8 -2.66 2.86 -8.04
C SER A 8 -2.34 2.60 -9.50
N GLU A 9 -1.38 3.33 -10.06
CA GLU A 9 -0.90 3.14 -11.42
C GLU A 9 0.63 3.04 -11.41
N SER A 10 1.17 2.12 -12.20
CA SER A 10 2.60 2.03 -12.44
C SER A 10 2.91 1.74 -13.91
N HIS A 11 4.20 1.61 -14.25
CA HIS A 11 4.60 1.21 -15.60
C HIS A 11 4.09 -0.19 -15.98
N LEU A 12 3.64 -0.98 -15.01
CA LEU A 12 3.01 -2.27 -15.20
C LEU A 12 1.50 -2.17 -15.46
N GLY A 13 0.87 -1.01 -15.31
CA GLY A 13 -0.56 -0.76 -15.54
C GLY A 13 -1.31 -0.28 -14.30
N GLU A 14 -2.64 -0.32 -14.36
CA GLU A 14 -3.52 -0.06 -13.23
C GLU A 14 -3.45 -1.20 -12.19
N GLY A 15 -3.58 -0.84 -10.93
CA GLY A 15 -3.49 -1.78 -9.82
C GLY A 15 -4.09 -1.23 -8.53
N ILE A 16 -3.73 -1.88 -7.43
CA ILE A 16 -4.20 -1.52 -6.10
C ILE A 16 -2.99 -1.38 -5.17
N VAL A 17 -2.99 -0.33 -4.36
CA VAL A 17 -2.06 -0.14 -3.26
C VAL A 17 -2.78 -0.35 -1.93
N TRP A 18 -2.11 -1.00 -1.00
CA TRP A 18 -2.50 -1.11 0.40
C TRP A 18 -1.40 -0.51 1.26
N THR A 19 -1.77 0.36 2.20
CA THR A 19 -0.80 1.04 3.07
C THR A 19 -1.25 0.98 4.53
N GLU A 20 -0.33 0.57 5.40
CA GLU A 20 -0.42 0.78 6.83
C GLU A 20 0.27 2.10 7.18
N PHE A 21 -0.47 2.99 7.83
CA PHE A 21 0.04 4.24 8.38
C PHE A 21 0.09 4.20 9.91
N ALA A 22 1.13 4.81 10.46
CA ALA A 22 1.19 5.20 11.86
C ALA A 22 0.02 6.15 12.21
N ASP A 23 -0.34 6.24 13.49
CA ASP A 23 -1.36 7.22 13.93
C ASP A 23 -0.94 8.67 13.65
N GLU A 24 0.37 8.92 13.62
CA GLU A 24 0.97 10.19 13.24
C GLU A 24 0.84 10.49 11.74
N GLY A 25 0.67 9.44 10.92
CA GLY A 25 0.29 9.50 9.51
C GLY A 25 1.36 9.07 8.50
N HIS A 26 2.57 8.69 8.95
CA HIS A 26 3.63 8.18 8.07
C HIS A 26 3.38 6.70 7.70
N ALA A 27 3.75 6.30 6.48
CA ALA A 27 3.62 4.90 6.04
C ALA A 27 4.64 4.00 6.76
N LEU A 28 4.18 2.82 7.18
CA LEU A 28 4.99 1.80 7.86
C LEU A 28 5.19 0.56 7.00
N ARG A 29 4.14 0.15 6.28
CA ARG A 29 4.16 -0.97 5.34
C ARG A 29 3.31 -0.63 4.12
N GLN A 30 3.76 -1.10 2.97
CA GLN A 30 3.04 -0.95 1.72
C GLN A 30 3.05 -2.26 0.94
N VAL A 31 1.94 -2.53 0.27
CA VAL A 31 1.76 -3.61 -0.68
C VAL A 31 1.17 -3.02 -1.93
N GLU A 32 1.65 -3.46 -3.09
CA GLU A 32 1.11 -3.09 -4.38
C GLU A 32 0.84 -4.35 -5.20
N GLU A 33 -0.23 -4.32 -5.98
CA GLU A 33 -0.57 -5.38 -6.92
C GLU A 33 -0.88 -4.78 -8.28
N TYR A 34 -0.11 -5.19 -9.29
CA TYR A 34 -0.29 -4.79 -10.68
C TYR A 34 -0.29 -6.03 -11.56
N ASN A 35 -1.37 -6.24 -12.32
CA ASN A 35 -1.48 -7.33 -13.30
C ASN A 35 -1.13 -8.73 -12.73
N GLY A 36 -1.60 -9.03 -11.53
CA GLY A 36 -1.40 -10.29 -10.80
C GLY A 36 -0.02 -10.41 -10.12
N ARG A 37 0.84 -9.40 -10.22
CA ARG A 37 2.17 -9.38 -9.59
C ARG A 37 2.11 -8.58 -8.30
N TRP A 38 2.73 -9.11 -7.26
CA TRP A 38 2.73 -8.52 -5.94
C TRP A 38 4.08 -7.92 -5.62
N PHE A 39 4.05 -6.74 -5.01
CA PHE A 39 5.21 -6.01 -4.53
C PHE A 39 4.94 -5.59 -3.09
N SER A 40 5.97 -5.56 -2.25
CA SER A 40 5.81 -5.08 -0.89
C SER A 40 7.07 -4.40 -0.40
N SER A 41 6.87 -3.44 0.50
CA SER A 41 7.96 -2.72 1.17
C SER A 41 8.82 -3.59 2.09
N ARG A 42 8.56 -4.91 2.15
CA ARG A 42 9.42 -5.87 2.86
C ARG A 42 10.65 -6.23 2.02
N ASN A 43 10.51 -6.24 0.70
CA ASN A 43 11.57 -6.64 -0.20
C ASN A 43 12.25 -5.38 -0.72
N ASP A 44 13.43 -5.08 -0.19
CA ASP A 44 14.29 -3.96 -0.64
C ASP A 44 14.93 -4.23 -2.02
N SER A 45 14.45 -5.27 -2.72
CA SER A 45 15.11 -5.93 -3.86
C SER A 45 14.46 -5.64 -5.21
N ASP A 46 13.31 -4.95 -5.26
CA ASP A 46 12.50 -4.89 -6.47
C ASP A 46 12.22 -3.45 -6.90
N ASP A 47 12.33 -3.20 -8.21
CA ASP A 47 12.16 -1.92 -8.91
C ASP A 47 10.81 -1.19 -8.64
N GLU A 48 9.86 -1.82 -7.95
CA GLU A 48 8.49 -1.33 -7.70
C GLU A 48 8.05 -1.66 -6.26
N CYS A 49 7.32 -0.72 -5.62
CA CYS A 49 6.93 -0.65 -4.21
C CYS A 49 7.92 0.01 -3.22
N TRP A 50 7.97 1.34 -3.26
CA TRP A 50 8.60 2.18 -2.24
C TRP A 50 7.57 2.58 -1.17
N LEU A 51 7.98 2.65 0.10
CA LEU A 51 7.13 3.24 1.13
C LEU A 51 6.70 4.66 0.72
N TYR A 52 5.40 4.94 0.80
CA TYR A 52 4.91 6.29 0.62
C TYR A 52 5.62 7.26 1.59
N GLY A 53 6.39 8.20 1.03
CA GLY A 53 7.23 9.11 1.80
C GLY A 53 6.50 10.29 2.45
N GLY A 54 5.22 10.50 2.13
CA GLY A 54 4.41 11.60 2.68
C GLY A 54 3.65 11.22 3.95
N ASN A 55 2.68 12.06 4.31
CA ASN A 55 1.76 11.82 5.42
C ASN A 55 0.32 11.63 4.90
N VAL A 56 -0.40 10.63 5.42
CA VAL A 56 -1.78 10.34 5.04
C VAL A 56 -2.73 11.52 5.23
N LYS A 57 -2.41 12.47 6.13
CA LYS A 57 -3.22 13.66 6.38
C LYS A 57 -3.18 14.67 5.23
N ASP A 58 -2.15 14.61 4.39
CA ASP A 58 -1.95 15.49 3.24
C ASP A 58 -2.40 14.83 1.92
N LEU A 59 -2.80 13.55 1.97
CA LEU A 59 -3.28 12.80 0.81
C LEU A 59 -4.78 13.04 0.57
N ASP A 60 -5.13 13.14 -0.71
CA ASP A 60 -6.52 12.99 -1.13
C ASP A 60 -6.89 11.50 -1.09
N MET A 61 -7.71 11.15 -0.10
CA MET A 61 -8.16 9.78 0.13
C MET A 61 -9.57 9.51 -0.42
N SER A 62 -10.11 10.42 -1.25
CA SER A 62 -11.48 10.32 -1.78
C SER A 62 -11.75 9.03 -2.55
N ASP A 63 -10.76 8.57 -3.34
CA ASP A 63 -10.82 7.31 -4.10
C ASP A 63 -10.29 6.10 -3.31
N SER A 64 -9.85 6.32 -2.06
CA SER A 64 -9.33 5.29 -1.18
C SER A 64 -10.37 4.82 -0.16
N LYS A 65 -10.24 3.56 0.26
CA LYS A 65 -11.10 2.94 1.26
C LYS A 65 -10.30 2.52 2.48
N LYS A 66 -10.79 2.91 3.67
CA LYS A 66 -10.28 2.39 4.94
C LYS A 66 -10.63 0.92 5.10
N ILE A 67 -9.66 0.10 5.48
CA ILE A 67 -9.82 -1.34 5.67
C ILE A 67 -9.46 -1.75 7.10
N SER A 68 -9.74 -3.01 7.45
CA SER A 68 -9.30 -3.56 8.73
C SER A 68 -7.85 -4.02 8.68
N LYS A 69 -7.25 -4.19 9.86
CA LYS A 69 -5.91 -4.76 9.98
C LYS A 69 -5.87 -6.17 9.37
N GLU A 70 -6.88 -6.99 9.64
CA GLU A 70 -6.96 -8.38 9.18
C GLU A 70 -6.96 -8.45 7.64
N GLU A 71 -7.68 -7.55 6.97
CA GLU A 71 -7.67 -7.46 5.51
C GLU A 71 -6.27 -7.10 4.99
N PHE A 72 -5.58 -6.16 5.64
CA PHE A 72 -4.20 -5.80 5.29
C PHE A 72 -3.22 -6.96 5.50
N GLU A 73 -3.29 -7.67 6.64
CA GLU A 73 -2.38 -8.78 6.91
C GLU A 73 -2.55 -9.92 5.89
N VAL A 74 -3.76 -10.16 5.36
CA VAL A 74 -3.97 -11.15 4.30
C VAL A 74 -3.18 -10.80 3.04
N VAL A 75 -3.17 -9.54 2.59
CA VAL A 75 -2.40 -9.14 1.41
C VAL A 75 -0.91 -9.09 1.71
N TRP A 76 -0.52 -8.66 2.92
CA TRP A 76 0.88 -8.64 3.38
C TRP A 76 1.54 -10.03 3.41
N GLN A 77 0.77 -11.09 3.69
CA GLN A 77 1.26 -12.48 3.60
C GLN A 77 1.28 -13.01 2.16
N LYS A 78 0.41 -12.51 1.26
CA LYS A 78 0.39 -12.91 -0.15
C LYS A 78 1.51 -12.26 -0.95
N SER A 79 1.95 -11.07 -0.55
CA SER A 79 3.01 -10.29 -1.19
C SER A 79 4.42 -10.63 -0.66
N ALA A 80 4.56 -11.81 -0.05
CA ALA A 80 5.79 -12.29 0.59
C ALA A 80 6.43 -13.42 -0.21
#